data_AF-A0A348YBR3-F1
#
_entry.id   AF-A0A348YBR3-F1
#
_cell.length_a   1.000
_cell.length_b   1.000
_cell.length_c   1.000
_cell.angle_alpha   90.00
_cell.angle_beta   90.00
_cell.angle_gamma   90.00
#
_symmetry.space_group_name_H-M   'P 1'
#
loop_
_entity.id
_entity.type
_entity.pdbx_description
1 polymer ?
#
loop_
_entity_poly.entity_id
_entity_poly.type
_entity_poly.pdbx_seq_one_letter_code
_entity_poly.pdbx_strand_id
1 'polypeptide(L)'
;MHPPSLPAALTIPKKLSRYSAFIIVLGICVGISASTASTLTAMDNKSTLQWQQMVQAGENQDVYFHTWGGDPQINAYIQWAAKAVDRKYNINLVHVKLSDTSEAVSRVLAEKSANNNDKGSVDLIWINGA
;
A
#
# COMPACT_ATOMS: atom_id res chain seq x y z
N MET A 1 -74.91 -54.51 -4.24
CA MET A 1 -75.15 -54.11 -2.83
C MET A 1 -73.85 -53.46 -2.34
N HIS A 2 -73.89 -52.19 -1.96
CA HIS A 2 -72.71 -51.39 -1.57
C HIS A 2 -72.08 -51.89 -0.25
N PRO A 3 -70.79 -51.60 0.03
CA PRO A 3 -70.57 -50.44 0.89
C PRO A 3 -69.47 -49.47 0.41
N PRO A 4 -69.55 -48.19 0.86
CA PRO A 4 -68.76 -47.07 0.37
C PRO A 4 -67.44 -46.91 1.14
N SER A 5 -66.41 -46.36 0.49
CA SER A 5 -65.21 -45.88 1.17
C SER A 5 -65.41 -44.44 1.67
N LEU A 6 -65.26 -44.23 2.97
CA LEU A 6 -65.16 -42.92 3.63
C LEU A 6 -63.75 -42.30 3.42
N PRO A 7 -63.61 -40.97 3.52
CA PRO A 7 -62.44 -40.23 3.05
C PRO A 7 -61.23 -40.35 4.00
N ALA A 8 -60.02 -40.32 3.43
CA ALA A 8 -58.79 -40.20 4.19
C ALA A 8 -58.72 -38.84 4.91
N ALA A 9 -58.65 -38.86 6.23
CA ALA A 9 -58.42 -37.69 7.06
C ALA A 9 -57.02 -37.11 6.79
N LEU A 10 -56.96 -35.85 6.33
CA LEU A 10 -55.72 -35.08 6.26
C LEU A 10 -55.13 -34.92 7.68
N THR A 11 -53.99 -35.53 7.92
CA THR A 11 -53.15 -35.24 9.09
C THR A 11 -52.10 -34.23 8.68
N ILE A 12 -52.20 -32.99 9.18
CA ILE A 12 -51.23 -31.93 8.94
C ILE A 12 -49.95 -32.23 9.76
N PRO A 13 -48.78 -32.46 9.14
CA PRO A 13 -47.57 -32.70 9.92
C PRO A 13 -47.03 -31.40 10.53
N LYS A 14 -46.74 -31.44 11.83
CA LYS A 14 -46.14 -30.40 12.70
C LYS A 14 -44.72 -29.93 12.28
N LYS A 15 -44.33 -30.08 11.01
CA LYS A 15 -42.97 -29.75 10.54
C LYS A 15 -42.75 -28.26 10.25
N LEU A 16 -43.79 -27.43 10.13
CA LEU A 16 -43.60 -26.00 9.82
C LEU A 16 -43.09 -25.14 11.00
N SER A 17 -43.18 -25.61 12.25
CA SER A 17 -42.86 -24.76 13.41
C SER A 17 -41.35 -24.65 13.73
N ARG A 18 -40.48 -25.48 13.13
CA ARG A 18 -39.04 -25.51 13.48
C ARG A 18 -38.14 -24.77 12.50
N TYR A 19 -38.67 -24.32 11.36
CA TYR A 19 -37.86 -23.65 10.32
C TYR A 19 -37.91 -22.12 10.38
N SER A 20 -38.88 -21.52 11.06
CA SER A 20 -38.95 -20.05 11.20
C SER A 20 -37.85 -19.45 12.09
N ALA A 21 -37.22 -20.26 12.96
CA ALA A 21 -36.15 -19.77 13.82
C ALA A 21 -34.77 -19.72 13.13
N PHE A 22 -34.57 -20.42 12.01
CA PHE A 22 -33.27 -20.44 11.31
C PHE A 22 -33.15 -19.38 10.21
N ILE A 23 -34.25 -18.76 9.76
CA ILE A 23 -34.20 -17.73 8.70
C ILE A 23 -33.89 -16.33 9.28
N ILE A 24 -34.14 -16.08 10.57
CA ILE A 24 -33.91 -14.75 11.16
C ILE A 24 -32.44 -14.53 11.56
N VAL A 25 -31.66 -15.60 11.79
CA VAL A 25 -30.24 -15.47 12.20
C VAL A 25 -29.27 -15.33 11.01
N LEU A 26 -29.66 -15.72 9.78
CA LEU A 26 -28.78 -15.56 8.61
C LEU A 26 -28.83 -14.14 7.99
N GLY A 27 -29.87 -13.36 8.25
CA GLY A 27 -30.04 -12.02 7.67
C GLY A 27 -29.17 -10.93 8.31
N ILE A 28 -28.77 -11.11 9.58
CA ILE A 28 -28.02 -10.09 10.34
C ILE A 28 -26.51 -10.20 10.09
N CYS A 29 -25.98 -11.40 9.81
CA CYS A 29 -24.55 -11.56 9.50
C CYS A 29 -24.16 -11.02 8.11
N VAL A 30 -25.07 -11.02 7.13
CA VAL A 30 -24.75 -10.55 5.76
C VAL A 30 -24.71 -9.01 5.67
N GLY A 31 -25.51 -8.28 6.47
CA GLY A 31 -25.52 -6.82 6.47
C GLY A 31 -24.31 -6.16 7.14
N ILE A 32 -23.75 -6.79 8.18
CA ILE A 32 -22.57 -6.26 8.88
C ILE A 32 -21.28 -6.54 8.09
N SER A 33 -21.20 -7.66 7.36
CA SER A 33 -20.03 -8.01 6.54
C SER A 33 -19.87 -7.18 5.26
N ALA A 34 -20.96 -6.66 4.68
CA ALA A 34 -20.86 -5.80 3.49
C ALA A 34 -20.29 -4.40 3.80
N SER A 35 -20.47 -3.92 5.04
CA SER A 35 -20.06 -2.58 5.47
C SER A 35 -18.55 -2.49 5.73
N THR A 36 -17.92 -3.55 6.22
CA THR A 36 -16.46 -3.60 6.46
C THR A 36 -15.65 -3.87 5.19
N ALA A 37 -16.18 -4.65 4.24
CA ALA A 37 -15.53 -4.89 2.94
C ALA A 37 -15.39 -3.61 2.08
N SER A 38 -16.38 -2.72 2.17
CA SER A 38 -16.41 -1.44 1.45
C SER A 38 -15.33 -0.47 1.93
N THR A 39 -14.97 -0.52 3.22
CA THR A 39 -13.92 0.34 3.79
C THR A 39 -12.50 -0.12 3.44
N LEU A 40 -12.24 -1.44 3.35
CA LEU A 40 -10.92 -1.95 2.98
C LEU A 40 -10.58 -1.64 1.51
N THR A 41 -11.55 -1.79 0.60
CA THR A 41 -11.35 -1.52 -0.83
C THR A 41 -11.20 -0.02 -1.13
N ALA A 42 -11.89 0.85 -0.42
CA ALA A 42 -11.75 2.30 -0.59
C ALA A 42 -10.40 2.85 -0.12
N MET A 43 -9.82 2.31 0.97
CA MET A 43 -8.50 2.73 1.47
C MET A 43 -7.36 2.32 0.53
N ASP A 44 -7.41 1.10 -0.01
CA ASP A 44 -6.40 0.55 -0.92
C ASP A 44 -6.34 1.31 -2.27
N ASN A 45 -7.51 1.72 -2.77
CA ASN A 45 -7.57 2.56 -3.97
C ASN A 45 -6.98 3.95 -3.75
N LYS A 46 -7.18 4.56 -2.58
CA LYS A 46 -6.64 5.89 -2.28
C LYS A 46 -5.11 5.89 -2.17
N SER A 47 -4.53 4.92 -1.47
CA SER A 47 -3.07 4.79 -1.35
C SER A 47 -2.42 4.52 -2.72
N THR A 48 -3.04 3.67 -3.54
CA THR A 48 -2.56 3.37 -4.89
C THR A 48 -2.56 4.61 -5.79
N LEU A 49 -3.65 5.38 -5.78
CA LEU A 49 -3.74 6.63 -6.56
C LEU A 49 -2.72 7.67 -6.09
N GLN A 50 -2.52 7.80 -4.78
CA GLN A 50 -1.50 8.70 -4.21
C GLN A 50 -0.08 8.29 -4.62
N TRP A 51 0.20 6.98 -4.62
CA TRP A 51 1.48 6.47 -5.09
C TRP A 51 1.72 6.76 -6.56
N GLN A 52 0.73 6.52 -7.42
CA GLN A 52 0.82 6.84 -8.85
C GLN A 52 1.07 8.33 -9.09
N GLN A 53 0.38 9.20 -8.34
CA GLN A 53 0.61 10.65 -8.42
C GLN A 53 2.03 11.04 -8.02
N MET A 54 2.60 10.43 -6.96
CA MET A 54 3.99 10.68 -6.57
C MET A 54 4.99 10.19 -7.63
N VAL A 55 4.75 9.02 -8.22
CA VAL A 55 5.59 8.49 -9.30
C VAL A 55 5.58 9.45 -10.50
N GLN A 56 4.40 9.91 -10.92
CA GLN A 56 4.28 10.88 -12.02
C GLN A 56 4.94 12.22 -11.70
N ALA A 57 4.80 12.72 -10.46
CA ALA A 57 5.43 13.96 -10.04
C ALA A 57 6.97 13.86 -10.00
N GLY A 58 7.51 12.66 -9.81
CA GLY A 58 8.95 12.40 -9.81
C GLY A 58 9.58 12.24 -11.19
N GLU A 59 8.80 12.09 -12.27
CA GLU A 59 9.35 11.92 -13.62
C GLU A 59 10.19 13.12 -14.05
N ASN A 60 11.28 12.86 -14.79
CA ASN A 60 12.24 13.87 -15.27
C ASN A 60 12.96 14.66 -14.18
N GLN A 61 13.00 14.16 -12.93
CA GLN A 61 13.73 14.80 -11.84
C GLN A 61 15.15 14.25 -11.72
N ASP A 62 16.08 15.14 -11.36
CA ASP A 62 17.38 14.75 -10.83
C ASP A 62 17.24 14.47 -9.32
N VAL A 63 17.86 13.38 -8.85
CA VAL A 63 17.91 13.04 -7.42
C VAL A 63 19.36 12.83 -7.00
N TYR A 64 19.87 13.73 -6.16
CA TYR A 64 21.24 13.70 -5.66
C TYR A 64 21.37 12.77 -4.45
N PHE A 65 21.80 11.54 -4.72
CA PHE A 65 21.97 10.48 -3.74
C PHE A 65 23.39 10.45 -3.16
N HIS A 66 23.50 10.89 -1.91
CA HIS A 66 24.73 11.00 -1.15
C HIS A 66 25.00 9.71 -0.37
N THR A 67 26.11 9.04 -0.68
CA THR A 67 26.54 7.80 0.00
C THR A 67 28.02 7.81 0.30
N TRP A 68 28.43 7.07 1.34
CA TRP A 68 29.85 6.75 1.51
C TRP A 68 30.39 6.04 0.27
N GLY A 69 31.53 6.52 -0.24
CA GLY A 69 32.10 6.08 -1.51
C GLY A 69 33.21 5.04 -1.40
N GLY A 70 33.57 4.59 -0.20
CA GLY A 70 34.76 3.78 0.03
C GLY A 70 34.68 2.31 -0.40
N ASP A 71 33.51 1.84 -0.84
CA ASP A 71 33.31 0.47 -1.35
C ASP A 71 32.98 0.47 -2.85
N PRO A 72 33.91 0.01 -3.73
CA PRO A 72 33.69 -0.08 -5.16
C PRO A 72 32.52 -0.99 -5.58
N GLN A 73 32.24 -2.05 -4.82
CA GLN A 73 31.14 -2.98 -5.09
C GLN A 73 29.79 -2.31 -4.84
N ILE A 74 29.66 -1.61 -3.71
CA ILE A 74 28.46 -0.82 -3.41
C ILE A 74 28.29 0.30 -4.44
N ASN A 75 29.37 0.98 -4.81
CA ASN A 75 29.33 2.02 -5.85
C ASN A 75 28.84 1.49 -7.21
N ALA A 76 29.24 0.27 -7.58
CA ALA A 76 28.78 -0.37 -8.81
C ALA A 76 27.29 -0.75 -8.72
N TYR A 77 26.85 -1.24 -7.56
CA TYR A 77 25.44 -1.52 -7.32
C TYR A 77 24.57 -0.26 -7.42
N ILE A 78 25.00 0.86 -6.83
CA ILE A 78 24.28 2.13 -6.91
C ILE A 78 24.18 2.61 -8.36
N GLN A 79 25.25 2.46 -9.15
CA GLN A 79 25.21 2.79 -10.59
C GLN A 79 24.23 1.90 -11.37
N TRP A 80 24.16 0.60 -11.06
CA TRP A 80 23.14 -0.27 -11.64
C TRP A 80 21.73 0.18 -11.23
N ALA A 81 21.54 0.52 -9.96
CA ALA A 81 20.25 0.98 -9.44
C ALA A 81 19.82 2.29 -10.11
N ALA A 82 20.74 3.24 -10.30
CA ALA A 82 20.49 4.48 -11.02
C ALA A 82 19.96 4.22 -12.44
N LYS A 83 20.59 3.30 -13.18
CA LYS A 83 20.10 2.89 -14.52
C LYS A 83 18.74 2.20 -14.46
N ALA A 84 18.43 1.47 -13.40
CA ALA A 84 17.14 0.80 -13.25
C ALA A 84 16.01 1.79 -12.93
N VAL A 85 16.31 2.78 -12.08
CA VAL A 85 15.41 3.89 -11.72
C VAL A 85 15.10 4.76 -12.94
N ASP A 86 16.13 5.13 -13.71
CA ASP A 86 15.97 5.86 -14.98
C ASP A 86 15.04 5.11 -15.95
N ARG A 87 15.33 3.84 -16.24
CA ARG A 87 14.47 3.06 -17.16
C ARG A 87 13.03 2.90 -16.70
N LYS A 88 12.78 2.85 -15.38
CA LYS A 88 11.45 2.55 -14.84
C LYS A 88 10.61 3.80 -14.58
N TYR A 89 11.25 4.91 -14.21
CA TYR A 89 10.59 6.11 -13.72
C TYR A 89 11.10 7.40 -14.37
N ASN A 90 12.05 7.31 -15.30
CA ASN A 90 12.66 8.45 -15.98
C ASN A 90 13.22 9.48 -14.97
N ILE A 91 13.84 8.97 -13.91
CA ILE A 91 14.52 9.74 -12.85
C ILE A 91 16.02 9.59 -13.03
N ASN A 92 16.74 10.71 -13.07
CA ASN A 92 18.20 10.72 -13.10
C ASN A 92 18.76 10.68 -11.68
N LEU A 93 19.09 9.49 -11.21
CA LEU A 93 19.70 9.30 -9.88
C LEU A 93 21.21 9.61 -9.94
N VAL A 94 21.60 10.78 -9.42
CA VAL A 94 22.99 11.26 -9.38
C VAL A 94 23.69 10.72 -8.15
N HIS A 95 24.67 9.82 -8.33
CA HIS A 95 25.45 9.26 -7.23
C HIS A 95 26.56 10.21 -6.77
N VAL A 96 26.35 10.84 -5.61
CA VAL A 96 27.34 11.68 -4.93
C VAL A 96 28.11 10.84 -3.91
N LYS A 97 29.40 10.63 -4.17
CA LYS A 97 30.29 9.85 -3.29
C LYS A 97 30.92 10.75 -2.23
N LEU A 98 30.84 10.31 -0.97
CA LEU A 98 31.38 11.00 0.19
C LEU A 98 32.57 10.26 0.78
N SER A 99 33.47 10.98 1.44
CA SER A 99 34.49 10.38 2.30
C SER A 99 33.90 9.90 3.63
N ASP A 100 32.91 10.64 4.17
CA ASP A 100 32.10 10.26 5.33
C ASP A 100 30.65 10.75 5.15
N THR A 101 29.65 9.94 5.51
CA THR A 101 28.23 10.32 5.51
C THR A 101 27.94 11.55 6.38
N SER A 102 28.76 11.80 7.42
CA SER A 102 28.66 13.00 8.27
C SER A 102 28.74 14.32 7.49
N GLU A 103 29.39 14.32 6.32
CA GLU A 103 29.49 15.48 5.43
C GLU A 103 28.11 15.92 4.88
N ALA A 104 27.29 14.97 4.42
CA ALA A 104 25.94 15.28 3.93
C ALA A 104 25.03 15.76 5.06
N VAL A 105 25.13 15.16 6.25
CA VAL A 105 24.36 15.63 7.42
C VAL A 105 24.75 17.06 7.78
N SER A 106 26.05 17.36 7.80
CA SER A 106 26.57 18.70 8.07
C SER A 106 26.10 19.71 7.04
N ARG A 107 26.05 19.33 5.75
CA ARG A 107 25.52 20.17 4.66
C ARG A 107 24.05 20.51 4.90
N VAL A 108 23.19 19.52 5.15
CA VAL A 108 21.76 19.72 5.41
C VAL A 108 21.53 20.65 6.60
N LEU A 109 22.28 20.46 7.69
CA LEU A 109 22.19 21.31 8.87
C LEU A 109 22.62 22.75 8.59
N ALA A 110 23.69 22.94 7.81
CA ALA A 110 24.16 24.26 7.43
C ALA A 110 23.16 25.00 6.52
N GLU A 111 22.59 24.32 5.53
CA GLU A 111 21.57 24.86 4.62
C GLU A 111 20.31 25.27 5.37
N LYS A 112 19.82 24.38 6.25
CA LYS A 112 18.68 24.69 7.12
C LYS A 112 18.94 25.88 8.03
N SER A 113 20.14 25.96 8.62
CA SER A 113 20.53 27.08 9.49
C SER A 113 20.65 28.41 8.73
N ALA A 114 20.95 28.34 7.42
CA ALA A 114 20.92 29.47 6.51
C ALA A 114 19.52 29.77 5.94
N ASN A 115 18.47 29.12 6.46
CA ASN A 115 17.09 29.25 6.02
C ASN A 115 16.87 28.84 4.53
N ASN A 116 17.74 27.97 4.01
CA ASN A 116 17.59 27.33 2.70
C ASN A 116 16.83 26.00 2.86
N ASN A 117 15.50 26.08 2.87
CA ASN A 117 14.65 24.91 3.09
C ASN A 117 14.16 24.25 1.79
N ASP A 118 14.25 24.96 0.66
CA ASP A 118 13.60 24.55 -0.60
C ASP A 118 14.61 24.34 -1.74
N LYS A 119 15.87 24.72 -1.56
CA LYS A 119 16.94 24.64 -2.59
C LYS A 119 18.21 24.04 -2.00
N GLY A 120 18.07 23.05 -1.12
CA GLY A 120 19.20 22.31 -0.56
C GLY A 120 19.89 21.47 -1.62
N SER A 121 21.14 21.10 -1.39
CA SER A 121 21.93 20.31 -2.35
C SER A 121 21.80 18.80 -2.19
N VAL A 122 21.00 18.33 -1.23
CA VAL A 122 20.91 16.92 -0.81
C VAL A 122 19.46 16.44 -0.84
N ASP A 123 19.17 15.47 -1.71
CA ASP A 123 17.82 14.86 -1.80
C ASP A 123 17.71 13.56 -1.02
N LEU A 124 18.78 12.75 -1.03
CA LEU A 124 18.81 11.44 -0.39
C LEU A 124 20.17 11.17 0.24
N ILE A 125 20.17 10.63 1.46
CA ILE A 125 21.38 10.22 2.18
C ILE A 125 21.27 8.74 2.54
N TRP A 126 22.31 7.96 2.24
CA TRP A 126 22.47 6.63 2.82
C TRP A 126 23.17 6.76 4.18
N ILE A 127 22.42 6.49 5.26
CA ILE A 127 22.94 6.38 6.62
C ILE A 127 22.98 4.90 7.00
N ASN A 128 24.16 4.41 7.37
CA ASN A 128 24.28 3.06 7.93
C ASN A 128 23.70 3.06 9.34
N GLY A 129 22.81 2.11 9.62
CA GLY A 129 22.34 1.86 10.99
C GLY A 129 23.46 1.31 11.86
N ALA A 130 23.48 1.71 13.13
CA ALA A 130 24.29 1.08 14.18
C ALA A 130 23.42 0.10 14.97
#